data_AF-A0A7S2S3F0-F1
#
_entry.id   AF-A0A7S2S3F0-F1
#
_cell.length_a   1.000
_cell.length_b   1.000
_cell.length_c   1.000
_cell.angle_alpha   90.00
_cell.angle_beta   90.00
_cell.angle_gamma   90.00
#
_symmetry.space_group_name_H-M   'P 1'
#
loop_
_entity.id
_entity.type
_entity.pdbx_description
1 polymer ?
#
loop_
_entity_poly.entity_id
_entity_poly.type
_entity_poly.pdbx_seq_one_letter_code
_entity_poly.pdbx_strand_id
1 'polypeptide(L)'
;LQVKVANLFDNGSAGTQETQRSGKLLKTIAQRIKGKEGRIRGNLMGKRVDYSARTVITADPNLSMDQVGVPKSVAKNLTVPELVTPYNVNELHQLVANGPDVHPGAKSIIMGPGEDRIDLRYVRSKDDCALRIGWTVERHLRDGDVIVFNRQPSLHKMSI
;
A
#
# COMPACT_ATOMS: atom_id res chain seq x y z
N LEU A 1 34.25 1.03 29.31
CA LEU A 1 33.61 1.81 28.22
C LEU A 1 33.83 1.15 26.85
N GLN A 2 35.08 0.85 26.49
CA GLN A 2 35.47 0.25 25.19
C GLN A 2 34.70 -1.02 24.81
N VAL A 3 34.53 -1.99 25.73
CA VAL A 3 33.77 -3.24 25.47
C VAL A 3 32.29 -2.96 25.17
N LYS A 4 31.66 -2.03 25.88
CA LYS A 4 30.26 -1.65 25.64
C LYS A 4 30.07 -0.95 24.29
N VAL A 5 31.05 -0.14 23.87
CA VAL A 5 31.05 0.49 22.54
C VAL A 5 31.23 -0.56 21.45
N ALA A 6 32.18 -1.50 21.62
CA ALA A 6 32.39 -2.59 20.66
C ALA A 6 31.13 -3.48 20.53
N ASN A 7 30.52 -3.88 21.64
CA ASN A 7 29.32 -4.71 21.66
C ASN A 7 28.05 -4.00 21.16
N LEU A 8 28.05 -2.66 21.06
CA LEU A 8 26.98 -1.91 20.38
C LEU A 8 27.02 -2.14 18.86
N PHE A 9 28.23 -2.17 18.29
CA PHE A 9 28.44 -2.40 16.86
C PHE A 9 28.37 -3.88 16.51
N ASP A 10 29.08 -4.74 17.26
CA ASP A 10 29.11 -6.18 17.04
C ASP A 10 29.34 -6.98 18.34
N ASN A 11 28.31 -7.70 18.77
CA ASN A 11 28.24 -8.38 20.05
C ASN A 11 28.87 -9.76 19.88
N GLY A 12 30.05 -9.95 20.46
CA GLY A 12 30.86 -11.16 20.31
C GLY A 12 32.27 -10.92 19.76
N SER A 13 32.56 -9.74 19.20
CA SER A 13 33.91 -9.38 18.75
C SER A 13 34.87 -9.08 19.91
N ALA A 14 34.34 -8.60 21.05
CA ALA A 14 35.12 -8.18 22.22
C ALA A 14 35.18 -9.23 23.35
N GLY A 15 34.95 -10.50 23.05
CA GLY A 15 35.07 -11.64 23.99
C GLY A 15 33.92 -11.79 24.99
N THR A 16 33.42 -10.70 25.58
CA THR A 16 32.26 -10.72 26.49
C THR A 16 31.00 -10.34 25.74
N GLN A 17 30.00 -11.22 25.71
CA GLN A 17 28.70 -10.92 25.11
C GLN A 17 27.81 -10.18 26.10
N GLU A 18 27.23 -9.07 25.64
CA GLU A 18 26.28 -8.28 26.44
C GLU A 18 24.85 -8.76 26.20
N THR A 19 24.10 -8.91 27.29
CA THR A 19 22.71 -9.32 27.28
C THR A 19 21.82 -8.18 27.75
N GLN A 20 20.59 -8.16 27.25
CA GLN A 20 19.54 -7.30 27.78
C GLN A 20 19.18 -7.73 29.20
N ARG A 21 18.48 -6.86 29.93
CA ARG A 21 17.95 -7.18 31.28
C ARG A 21 17.07 -8.43 31.32
N SER A 22 16.52 -8.85 30.17
CA SER A 22 15.71 -10.05 29.98
C SER A 22 16.53 -11.31 29.66
N GLY A 23 17.87 -11.23 29.65
CA GLY A 23 18.77 -12.35 29.33
C GLY A 23 18.95 -12.62 27.82
N LYS A 24 18.19 -11.96 26.95
CA LYS A 24 18.37 -12.07 25.49
C LYS A 24 19.63 -11.32 25.04
N LEU A 25 20.35 -11.86 24.06
CA LEU A 25 21.51 -11.16 23.50
C LEU A 25 21.11 -9.80 22.93
N LEU A 26 21.98 -8.81 23.12
CA LEU A 26 21.79 -7.48 22.55
C LEU A 26 21.88 -7.53 21.02
N LYS A 27 20.82 -7.07 20.34
CA LYS A 27 20.78 -6.97 18.87
C LYS A 27 21.54 -5.74 18.39
N THR A 28 22.72 -5.95 17.82
CA THR A 28 23.67 -4.88 17.44
C THR A 28 23.30 -4.14 16.16
N ILE A 29 24.00 -3.05 15.89
CA ILE A 29 23.88 -2.30 14.63
C ILE A 29 24.22 -3.21 13.44
N ALA A 30 25.33 -3.95 13.48
CA ALA A 30 25.71 -4.85 12.39
C ALA A 30 24.66 -5.94 12.14
N GLN A 31 24.11 -6.54 13.20
CA GLN A 31 23.05 -7.55 13.11
C GLN A 31 21.72 -6.98 12.61
N ARG A 32 21.45 -5.69 12.81
CA ARG A 32 20.27 -5.01 12.24
C ARG A 32 20.43 -4.73 10.76
N ILE A 33 21.65 -4.53 10.28
CA ILE A 33 21.94 -4.24 8.86
C ILE A 33 22.01 -5.54 8.05
N LYS A 34 22.73 -6.55 8.56
CA LYS A 34 22.98 -7.83 7.90
C LYS A 34 21.83 -8.83 8.08
N GLY A 35 21.78 -9.84 7.21
CA GLY A 35 20.87 -10.97 7.31
C GLY A 35 19.59 -10.84 6.48
N LYS A 36 18.77 -11.91 6.48
CA LYS A 36 17.52 -11.99 5.70
C LYS A 36 16.48 -10.96 6.15
N GLU A 37 16.37 -10.76 7.46
CA GLU A 37 15.51 -9.75 8.09
C GLU A 37 16.25 -8.44 8.43
N GLY A 38 17.49 -8.29 7.94
CA GLY A 38 18.27 -7.07 8.11
C GLY A 38 17.70 -5.92 7.28
N ARG A 39 18.09 -4.67 7.60
CA ARG A 39 17.58 -3.47 6.92
C ARG A 39 17.80 -3.48 5.40
N ILE A 40 18.95 -3.98 4.93
CA ILE A 40 19.25 -3.97 3.49
C ILE A 40 18.28 -4.90 2.75
N ARG A 41 18.15 -6.15 3.20
CA ARG A 41 17.33 -7.14 2.49
C ARG A 41 15.84 -6.99 2.80
N GLY A 42 15.49 -6.78 4.06
CA GLY A 42 14.10 -6.77 4.54
C GLY A 42 13.38 -5.42 4.44
N ASN A 43 14.09 -4.30 4.22
CA ASN A 43 13.45 -2.99 4.10
C ASN A 43 13.74 -2.29 2.77
N LEU A 44 14.96 -2.44 2.24
CA LEU A 44 15.33 -1.80 0.97
C LEU A 44 15.04 -2.69 -0.23
N MET A 45 15.45 -3.97 -0.19
CA MET A 45 15.21 -4.90 -1.32
C MET A 45 13.79 -5.47 -1.34
N GLY A 46 13.15 -5.64 -0.18
CA GLY A 46 11.78 -6.15 -0.07
C GLY A 46 10.98 -5.33 0.93
N LYS A 47 10.35 -4.24 0.49
CA LYS A 47 9.50 -3.40 1.33
C LYS A 47 8.04 -3.87 1.27
N ARG A 48 7.30 -3.66 2.36
CA ARG A 48 5.83 -3.71 2.31
C ARG A 48 5.32 -2.55 1.45
N VAL A 49 4.38 -2.86 0.56
CA VAL A 49 3.80 -1.91 -0.38
C VAL A 49 2.35 -1.65 -0.03
N ASP A 50 1.95 -0.39 -0.13
CA ASP A 50 0.56 0.02 -0.04
C ASP A 50 -0.16 -0.28 -1.37
N TYR A 51 -1.49 -0.16 -1.39
CA TYR A 51 -2.34 -0.42 -2.57
C TYR A 51 -2.20 -1.84 -3.14
N SER A 52 -2.02 -2.83 -2.27
CA SER A 52 -1.97 -4.25 -2.65
C SER A 52 -3.02 -5.07 -1.89
N ALA A 53 -3.48 -6.15 -2.51
CA ALA A 53 -4.39 -7.10 -1.90
C ALA A 53 -3.95 -8.54 -2.22
N ARG A 54 -4.36 -9.49 -1.36
CA ARG A 54 -4.10 -10.91 -1.53
C ARG A 54 -5.34 -11.70 -1.12
N THR A 55 -5.76 -12.62 -1.97
CA THR A 55 -6.90 -13.51 -1.72
C THR A 55 -6.67 -14.89 -2.34
N VAL A 56 -7.55 -15.84 -2.05
CA VAL A 56 -7.58 -17.17 -2.66
C VAL A 56 -8.03 -17.06 -4.11
N ILE A 57 -7.40 -17.83 -5.00
CA ILE A 57 -7.76 -17.91 -6.42
C ILE A 57 -8.76 -19.05 -6.66
N THR A 58 -9.73 -18.78 -7.53
CA THR A 58 -10.71 -19.76 -8.02
C THR A 58 -10.79 -19.61 -9.54
N ALA A 59 -10.99 -20.71 -10.25
CA ALA A 59 -11.14 -20.68 -11.71
C ALA A 59 -12.54 -20.21 -12.12
N ASP A 60 -12.61 -19.39 -13.16
CA ASP A 60 -13.86 -18.97 -13.81
C ASP A 60 -13.68 -19.04 -15.34
N PRO A 61 -14.43 -19.91 -16.06
CA PRO A 61 -14.30 -20.06 -17.50
C PRO A 61 -14.92 -18.90 -18.31
N ASN A 62 -15.68 -18.00 -17.69
CA ASN A 62 -16.34 -16.89 -18.39
C ASN A 62 -15.47 -15.63 -18.49
N LEU A 63 -14.29 -15.63 -17.88
CA LEU A 63 -13.35 -14.50 -17.93
C LEU A 63 -12.38 -14.65 -19.10
N SER A 64 -12.03 -13.51 -19.71
CA SER A 64 -11.00 -13.45 -20.74
C SER A 64 -9.61 -13.70 -20.14
N MET A 65 -8.63 -14.09 -20.98
CA MET A 65 -7.27 -14.44 -20.50
C MET A 65 -6.53 -13.28 -19.83
N ASP A 66 -6.87 -12.05 -20.18
CA ASP A 66 -6.32 -10.79 -19.65
C ASP A 66 -7.13 -10.23 -18.49
N GLN A 67 -8.21 -10.90 -18.08
CA GLN A 67 -9.11 -10.46 -17.03
C GLN A 67 -8.88 -11.21 -15.72
N VAL A 68 -9.16 -10.53 -14.61
CA VAL A 68 -9.12 -11.12 -13.28
C VAL A 68 -10.31 -10.63 -12.47
N GLY A 69 -11.04 -11.57 -11.86
CA GLY A 69 -12.15 -11.25 -10.98
C GLY A 69 -11.65 -10.65 -9.68
N VAL A 70 -12.04 -9.39 -9.40
CA VAL A 70 -11.74 -8.72 -8.13
C VAL A 70 -13.00 -8.67 -7.26
N PRO A 71 -12.97 -9.20 -6.02
CA PRO A 71 -14.11 -9.10 -5.11
C PRO A 71 -14.45 -7.63 -4.80
N LYS A 72 -15.75 -7.31 -4.72
CA LYS A 72 -16.22 -5.94 -4.39
C LYS A 72 -15.66 -5.40 -3.07
N SER A 73 -15.38 -6.27 -2.10
CA SER A 73 -14.74 -5.89 -0.83
C SER A 73 -13.31 -5.38 -1.01
N VAL A 74 -12.56 -5.95 -1.96
CA VAL A 74 -11.22 -5.51 -2.33
C VAL A 74 -11.29 -4.25 -3.19
N ALA A 75 -12.19 -4.23 -4.18
CA ALA A 75 -12.36 -3.09 -5.09
C ALA A 75 -12.76 -1.79 -4.36
N LYS A 76 -13.55 -1.88 -3.29
CA LYS A 76 -13.90 -0.74 -2.42
C LYS A 76 -12.76 -0.24 -1.54
N ASN A 77 -11.78 -1.09 -1.24
CA ASN A 77 -10.68 -0.73 -0.36
C ASN A 77 -9.47 -0.16 -1.12
N LEU A 78 -9.18 -0.73 -2.30
CA LEU A 78 -8.13 -0.26 -3.19
C LEU A 78 -8.61 0.96 -3.96
N THR A 79 -7.77 1.99 -4.03
CA THR A 79 -8.08 3.24 -4.71
C THR A 79 -7.09 3.53 -5.82
N VAL A 80 -7.58 4.21 -6.84
CA VAL A 80 -6.77 4.74 -7.94
C VAL A 80 -6.89 6.27 -7.90
N PRO A 81 -5.78 7.00 -7.81
CA PRO A 81 -5.82 8.46 -7.89
C PRO A 81 -6.12 8.88 -9.32
N GLU A 82 -7.22 9.60 -9.52
CA GLU A 82 -7.61 10.16 -10.81
C GLU A 82 -7.64 11.68 -10.75
N LEU A 83 -6.95 12.33 -11.68
CA LEU A 83 -6.93 13.79 -11.78
C LEU A 83 -8.27 14.29 -12.33
N VAL A 84 -8.84 15.30 -11.67
CA VAL A 84 -10.03 15.99 -12.15
C VAL A 84 -9.66 16.86 -13.33
N THR A 85 -10.25 16.52 -14.47
CA THR A 85 -10.16 17.22 -15.74
C THR A 85 -11.57 17.66 -16.18
N PRO A 86 -11.70 18.60 -17.14
CA PRO A 86 -13.01 18.99 -17.66
C PRO A 86 -13.81 17.82 -18.26
N TYR A 87 -13.15 16.74 -18.68
CA TYR A 87 -13.78 15.59 -19.33
C TYR A 87 -14.40 14.59 -18.34
N ASN A 88 -13.77 14.38 -17.19
CA ASN A 88 -14.20 13.39 -16.20
C ASN A 88 -14.87 14.00 -14.95
N VAL A 89 -14.95 15.33 -14.86
CA VAL A 89 -15.51 16.03 -13.68
C VAL A 89 -16.91 15.54 -13.31
N ASN A 90 -17.78 15.31 -14.31
CA ASN A 90 -19.15 14.85 -14.09
C ASN A 90 -19.18 13.43 -13.52
N GLU A 91 -18.34 12.54 -14.04
CA GLU A 91 -18.24 11.15 -13.58
C GLU A 91 -17.66 11.12 -12.15
N LEU A 92 -16.57 11.85 -11.90
CA LEU A 92 -15.95 11.91 -10.58
C LEU A 92 -16.89 12.51 -9.52
N HIS A 93 -17.72 13.48 -9.91
CA HIS A 93 -18.74 14.04 -9.02
C HIS A 93 -19.76 12.97 -8.59
N GLN A 94 -20.20 12.11 -9.51
CA GLN A 94 -21.09 10.99 -9.18
C GLN A 94 -20.42 9.97 -8.25
N LEU A 95 -19.15 9.66 -8.47
CA LEU A 95 -18.39 8.74 -7.61
C LEU A 95 -18.22 9.29 -6.19
N VAL A 96 -18.01 10.59 -6.06
CA VAL A 96 -17.92 11.28 -4.76
C VAL A 96 -19.28 11.28 -4.06
N ALA A 97 -20.38 11.55 -4.78
CA ALA A 97 -21.74 11.50 -4.25
C ALA A 97 -22.10 10.09 -3.71
N ASN A 98 -21.74 9.03 -4.44
CA ASN A 98 -21.89 7.64 -3.99
C ASN A 98 -21.08 7.34 -2.71
N GLY A 99 -19.92 7.98 -2.57
CA GLY A 99 -19.04 7.87 -1.40
C GLY A 99 -18.32 6.53 -1.27
N PRO A 100 -17.80 6.20 -0.07
CA PRO A 100 -16.87 5.09 0.12
C PRO A 100 -17.51 3.70 0.29
N ASP A 101 -18.80 3.61 0.61
CA ASP A 101 -19.44 2.33 0.98
C ASP A 101 -20.08 1.62 -0.23
N VAL A 102 -20.48 2.40 -1.23
CA VAL A 102 -21.10 1.95 -2.47
C VAL A 102 -20.04 1.87 -3.57
N HIS A 103 -20.11 0.80 -4.37
CA HIS A 103 -19.25 0.63 -5.54
C HIS A 103 -20.13 0.70 -6.80
N PRO A 104 -19.77 1.52 -7.81
CA PRO A 104 -18.57 2.37 -7.90
C PRO A 104 -18.68 3.66 -7.06
N GLY A 105 -17.56 4.09 -6.46
CA GLY A 105 -17.52 5.23 -5.55
C GLY A 105 -16.10 5.74 -5.30
N ALA A 106 -15.93 6.62 -4.32
CA ALA A 106 -14.63 7.22 -3.97
C ALA A 106 -14.41 7.29 -2.47
N LYS A 107 -13.13 7.31 -2.07
CA LYS A 107 -12.71 7.28 -0.67
C LYS A 107 -12.28 8.63 -0.13
N SER A 108 -11.52 9.38 -0.93
CA SER A 108 -10.99 10.68 -0.52
C SER A 108 -10.71 11.59 -1.71
N ILE A 109 -10.61 12.87 -1.43
CA ILE A 109 -10.24 13.92 -2.37
C ILE A 109 -8.95 14.57 -1.87
N ILE A 110 -8.03 14.84 -2.79
CA ILE A 110 -6.76 15.53 -2.54
C ILE A 110 -6.82 16.83 -3.34
N MET A 111 -6.75 17.96 -2.64
CA MET A 111 -6.96 19.28 -3.26
C MET A 111 -5.73 19.80 -4.04
N GLY A 112 -4.56 19.15 -3.89
CA GLY A 112 -3.35 19.49 -4.63
C GLY A 112 -2.10 18.85 -4.03
N PRO A 113 -0.93 19.02 -4.65
CA PRO A 113 0.33 18.48 -4.13
C PRO A 113 0.71 19.20 -2.82
N GLY A 114 0.61 18.48 -1.69
CA GLY A 114 0.90 19.00 -0.35
C GLY A 114 -0.29 19.63 0.38
N GLU A 115 -1.48 19.57 -0.21
CA GLU A 115 -2.72 20.08 0.40
C GLU A 115 -3.43 19.01 1.23
N ASP A 116 -4.42 19.46 2.00
CA ASP A 116 -5.23 18.62 2.88
C ASP A 116 -6.02 17.55 2.10
N ARG A 117 -6.03 16.34 2.66
CA ARG A 117 -6.83 15.20 2.20
C ARG A 117 -8.19 15.26 2.89
N ILE A 118 -9.26 15.24 2.09
CA ILE A 118 -10.64 15.15 2.58
C ILE A 118 -11.07 13.69 2.49
N ASP A 119 -11.29 13.04 3.63
CA ASP A 119 -11.83 11.69 3.70
C ASP A 119 -13.36 11.71 3.65
N LEU A 120 -13.94 11.09 2.61
CA LEU A 120 -15.39 11.11 2.34
C LEU A 120 -16.23 10.33 3.36
N ARG A 121 -15.59 9.61 4.29
CA ARG A 121 -16.26 8.92 5.40
C ARG A 121 -16.79 9.87 6.46
N TYR A 122 -16.14 11.02 6.64
CA TYR A 122 -16.46 11.96 7.72
C TYR A 122 -17.20 13.21 7.22
N VAL A 123 -17.34 13.36 5.90
CA VAL A 123 -18.05 14.46 5.27
C VAL A 123 -19.56 14.26 5.45
N ARG A 124 -20.24 15.24 6.07
CA ARG A 124 -21.68 15.18 6.36
C ARG A 124 -22.56 15.40 5.13
N SER A 125 -22.16 16.29 4.22
CA SER A 125 -22.86 16.56 2.96
C SER A 125 -21.91 16.25 1.81
N LYS A 126 -22.13 15.11 1.15
CA LYS A 126 -21.31 14.65 0.02
C LYS A 126 -21.64 15.38 -1.28
N ASP A 127 -22.87 15.89 -1.39
CA ASP A 127 -23.39 16.60 -2.56
C ASP A 127 -22.87 18.04 -2.68
N ASP A 128 -22.44 18.65 -1.56
CA ASP A 128 -21.91 20.03 -1.55
C ASP A 128 -20.40 20.10 -1.91
N CYS A 129 -19.76 18.96 -2.17
CA CYS A 129 -18.33 18.93 -2.45
C CYS A 129 -18.05 19.25 -3.93
N ALA A 130 -18.09 20.53 -4.27
CA ALA A 130 -17.78 21.01 -5.62
C ALA A 130 -16.31 20.70 -5.98
N LEU A 131 -16.11 19.67 -6.81
CA LEU A 131 -14.81 19.28 -7.34
C LEU A 131 -14.24 20.40 -8.23
N ARG A 132 -12.96 20.73 -8.03
CA ARG A 132 -12.24 21.67 -8.88
C ARG A 132 -11.29 20.94 -9.81
N ILE A 133 -11.09 21.51 -11.00
CA ILE A 133 -10.09 21.01 -11.95
C ILE A 133 -8.71 21.10 -11.31
N GLY A 134 -7.91 20.05 -11.44
CA GLY A 134 -6.59 19.93 -10.82
C GLY A 134 -6.58 19.20 -9.48
N TRP A 135 -7.74 18.95 -8.86
CA TRP A 135 -7.83 18.07 -7.70
C TRP A 135 -7.67 16.60 -8.10
N THR A 136 -7.32 15.74 -7.16
CA THR A 136 -7.21 14.30 -7.37
C THR A 136 -8.26 13.59 -6.54
N VAL A 137 -9.06 12.73 -7.16
CA VAL A 137 -10.03 11.88 -6.48
C VAL A 137 -9.46 10.47 -6.38
N GLU A 138 -9.38 9.95 -5.16
CA GLU A 138 -9.08 8.54 -4.93
C GLU A 138 -10.36 7.72 -5.09
N ARG A 139 -10.66 7.31 -6.32
CA ARG A 139 -11.82 6.46 -6.63
C ARG A 139 -11.53 4.99 -6.35
N HIS A 140 -12.57 4.18 -6.17
CA HIS A 140 -12.46 2.73 -6.12
C HIS A 140 -11.92 2.17 -7.45
N LEU A 141 -11.33 0.96 -7.39
CA LEU A 141 -11.07 0.18 -8.59
C LEU A 141 -12.38 -0.03 -9.37
N ARG A 142 -12.33 0.05 -10.69
CA ARG A 142 -13.45 -0.21 -11.61
C ARG A 142 -13.03 -1.19 -12.70
N ASP A 143 -14.02 -1.69 -13.43
CA ASP A 143 -13.77 -2.59 -14.55
C ASP A 143 -12.90 -1.91 -15.61
N GLY A 144 -11.92 -2.64 -16.14
CA GLY A 144 -10.95 -2.14 -17.12
C GLY A 144 -9.70 -1.47 -16.52
N ASP A 145 -9.63 -1.28 -15.20
CA ASP A 145 -8.40 -0.83 -14.56
C ASP A 145 -7.29 -1.90 -14.68
N VAL A 146 -6.09 -1.46 -15.07
CA VAL A 146 -4.94 -2.35 -15.21
C VAL A 146 -4.28 -2.57 -13.85
N ILE A 147 -4.11 -3.83 -13.47
CA ILE A 147 -3.43 -4.22 -12.24
C ILE A 147 -2.30 -5.20 -12.53
N VAL A 148 -1.30 -5.21 -11.66
CA VAL A 148 -0.24 -6.23 -11.70
C VAL A 148 -0.65 -7.39 -10.81
N PHE A 149 -0.69 -8.60 -11.39
CA PHE A 149 -1.04 -9.83 -10.68
C PHE A 149 0.18 -10.72 -10.54
N ASN A 150 0.47 -11.18 -9.31
CA ASN A 150 1.67 -11.98 -9.03
C ASN A 150 1.32 -13.24 -8.23
N ARG A 151 1.95 -14.36 -8.59
CA ARG A 151 1.91 -15.62 -7.82
C ARG A 151 3.30 -15.97 -7.28
N GLN A 152 3.44 -15.93 -5.96
CA GLN A 152 4.69 -16.30 -5.28
C GLN A 152 4.88 -17.84 -5.25
N PRO A 153 6.11 -18.37 -5.44
CA PRO A 153 7.36 -17.66 -5.71
C PRO A 153 7.49 -17.20 -7.17
N SER A 154 7.91 -15.96 -7.37
CA SER A 154 8.11 -15.36 -8.70
C SER A 154 9.52 -15.66 -9.22
N LEU A 155 9.70 -16.83 -9.84
CA LEU A 155 10.96 -17.24 -10.46
C LEU A 155 11.06 -16.85 -11.94
N HIS A 156 9.91 -16.70 -12.61
CA HIS A 156 9.83 -16.35 -14.02
C HIS A 156 9.30 -14.93 -14.20
N LYS A 157 9.71 -14.27 -15.30
CA LYS A 157 9.21 -12.94 -15.66
C LYS A 157 7.68 -12.93 -15.78
N MET A 158 7.10 -14.01 -16.30
CA MET A 158 5.65 -14.20 -16.45
C MET A 158 4.89 -14.39 -15.12
N SER A 159 5.59 -14.48 -13.99
CA SER A 159 4.94 -14.57 -12.68
C SER A 159 4.50 -13.21 -12.14
N ILE A 160 4.76 -12.11 -12.87
CA ILE A 160 4.40 -10.72 -12.57
C ILE A 160 3.82 -10.07 -13.83
#